data_AF-A0A259SBA8-F1
#
_entry.id   AF-A0A259SBA8-F1
#
_cell.length_a   1.000
_cell.length_b   1.000
_cell.length_c   1.000
_cell.angle_alpha   90.00
_cell.angle_beta   90.00
_cell.angle_gamma   90.00
#
_symmetry.space_group_name_H-M   'P 1'
#
loop_
_entity.id
_entity.type
_entity.pdbx_description
1 polymer ?
#
loop_
_entity_poly.entity_id
_entity_poly.type
_entity_poly.pdbx_seq_one_letter_code
_entity_poly.pdbx_strand_id
1 'polypeptide(L)'
;MNEAETRAEHIDPALAAAGWGVVAGSRIRREYPITLGRIEGAGKRGKALTADYVLEYRNTKLAVVEAKAWNKPLTEGVGQAKDYSGKLAIRFAYATNGQGIYGIDMESGVEAELANYPSPDELWARTFASQNIWRDRFAEVPFEDRGGYFQSRYYQDIAIERVLAAIADHQSRILLTLATGTGKTFIAFQLAWKLFHSRWNLRDWQREAEPSRRPRILFLADRNILANQAFNAFSAFPEDALVRIDPADIRKQGRVPKNGSLFFTIFQTFMSGQDAEGQPAPYFGDYPPDFFDCIIIDECHRGGANDESNWRGILAYFAPAVQLGLTATPKRKDNVDTYQYFGEPVFVYSLKDGINDGFLTPFRVKQIATTLDEYVYTPDDTLVEGEIEAGKRYEEADFNKI
;
A
#
# COMPACT_ATOMS: atom_id res chain seq x y z
N MET A 1 -10.00 -27.40 -30.23
CA MET A 1 -9.43 -26.07 -30.03
C MET A 1 -8.82 -26.02 -28.64
N ASN A 2 -7.52 -25.75 -28.54
CA ASN A 2 -6.84 -25.57 -27.26
C ASN A 2 -7.24 -24.22 -26.62
N GLU A 3 -6.77 -23.94 -25.40
CA GLU A 3 -7.13 -22.71 -24.68
C GLU A 3 -6.65 -21.44 -25.40
N ALA A 4 -5.44 -21.44 -25.97
CA ALA A 4 -4.91 -20.28 -26.69
C ALA A 4 -5.71 -19.97 -27.97
N GLU A 5 -6.08 -20.98 -28.73
CA GLU A 5 -6.96 -20.84 -29.90
C GLU A 5 -8.36 -20.36 -29.47
N THR A 6 -8.91 -20.92 -28.39
CA THR A 6 -10.22 -20.52 -27.83
C THR A 6 -10.23 -19.04 -27.45
N ARG A 7 -9.13 -18.59 -26.85
CA ARG A 7 -8.90 -17.20 -26.48
C ARG A 7 -8.86 -16.28 -27.70
N ALA A 8 -8.04 -16.62 -28.70
CA ALA A 8 -7.85 -15.80 -29.88
C ALA A 8 -9.09 -15.74 -30.80
N GLU A 9 -9.78 -16.87 -30.99
CA GLU A 9 -10.86 -16.99 -31.99
C GLU A 9 -12.24 -16.64 -31.44
N HIS A 10 -12.45 -16.74 -30.12
CA HIS A 10 -13.78 -16.57 -29.52
C HIS A 10 -13.83 -15.57 -28.36
N ILE A 11 -12.91 -15.65 -27.40
CA ILE A 11 -12.97 -14.80 -26.20
C ILE A 11 -12.53 -13.37 -26.50
N ASP A 12 -11.39 -13.20 -27.18
CA ASP A 12 -10.86 -11.88 -27.57
C ASP A 12 -11.86 -11.10 -28.44
N PRO A 13 -12.48 -11.68 -29.49
CA PRO A 13 -13.53 -11.01 -30.25
C PRO A 13 -14.77 -10.66 -29.42
N ALA A 14 -15.20 -11.54 -28.51
CA ALA A 14 -16.35 -11.28 -27.65
C ALA A 14 -16.10 -10.14 -26.66
N LEU A 15 -14.90 -10.06 -26.08
CA LEU A 15 -14.49 -8.94 -25.23
C LEU A 15 -14.43 -7.62 -26.04
N ALA A 16 -13.88 -7.66 -27.25
CA ALA A 16 -13.82 -6.50 -28.14
C ALA A 16 -15.23 -6.04 -28.58
N ALA A 17 -16.14 -6.98 -28.86
CA ALA A 17 -17.53 -6.70 -29.19
C ALA A 17 -18.29 -6.05 -28.01
N ALA A 18 -17.93 -6.39 -26.77
CA ALA A 18 -18.42 -5.72 -25.56
C ALA A 18 -17.74 -4.37 -25.29
N GLY A 19 -16.78 -3.95 -26.12
CA GLY A 19 -16.11 -2.65 -26.05
C GLY A 19 -14.76 -2.67 -25.32
N TRP A 20 -14.31 -3.80 -24.77
CA TRP A 20 -13.02 -3.88 -24.09
C TRP A 20 -11.85 -3.78 -25.07
N GLY A 21 -10.94 -2.84 -24.82
CA GLY A 21 -9.82 -2.55 -25.72
C GLY A 21 -10.20 -1.73 -26.96
N VAL A 22 -11.49 -1.34 -27.07
CA VAL A 22 -12.01 -0.50 -28.16
C VAL A 22 -12.50 0.85 -27.62
N VAL A 23 -13.26 0.82 -26.51
CA VAL A 23 -13.72 2.04 -25.83
C VAL A 23 -12.52 2.76 -25.21
N ALA A 24 -12.47 4.09 -25.38
CA ALA A 24 -11.40 4.91 -24.85
C ALA A 24 -11.24 4.71 -23.32
N GLY A 25 -10.00 4.53 -22.86
CA GLY A 25 -9.71 4.25 -21.45
C GLY A 25 -9.97 2.80 -21.01
N SER A 26 -10.49 1.93 -21.89
CA SER A 26 -10.59 0.49 -21.63
C SER A 26 -9.36 -0.26 -22.14
N ARG A 27 -8.91 -1.28 -21.40
CA ARG A 27 -7.76 -2.12 -21.72
C ARG A 27 -8.04 -3.56 -21.31
N ILE A 28 -7.52 -4.49 -22.12
CA ILE A 28 -7.48 -5.91 -21.80
C ILE A 28 -6.05 -6.26 -21.40
N ARG A 29 -5.82 -6.61 -20.14
CA ARG A 29 -4.53 -7.11 -19.64
C ARG A 29 -4.51 -8.63 -19.76
N ARG A 30 -3.91 -9.14 -20.82
CA ARG A 30 -3.70 -10.60 -21.00
C ARG A 30 -2.54 -11.09 -20.16
N GLU A 31 -2.60 -12.33 -19.70
CA GLU A 31 -1.52 -12.97 -18.91
C GLU A 31 -1.09 -12.10 -17.71
N TYR A 32 -2.07 -11.58 -16.96
CA TYR A 32 -1.81 -10.61 -15.92
C TYR A 32 -1.13 -11.29 -14.71
N PRO A 33 0.13 -10.95 -14.39
CA PRO A 33 0.86 -11.59 -13.29
C PRO A 33 0.33 -11.11 -11.93
N ILE A 34 -0.06 -12.04 -11.07
CA ILE A 34 -0.56 -11.76 -9.72
C ILE A 34 0.54 -12.01 -8.68
N THR A 35 1.20 -13.16 -8.72
CA THR A 35 2.26 -13.53 -7.76
C THR A 35 3.46 -14.20 -8.43
N LEU A 36 4.61 -14.19 -7.75
CA LEU A 36 5.84 -14.84 -8.24
C LEU A 36 6.00 -16.28 -7.73
N GLY A 37 5.08 -16.74 -6.88
CA GLY A 37 5.18 -18.02 -6.18
C GLY A 37 6.20 -18.00 -5.04
N ARG A 38 5.82 -18.61 -3.91
CA ARG A 38 6.64 -18.68 -2.69
C ARG A 38 8.06 -19.18 -2.96
N ILE A 39 9.06 -18.56 -2.37
CA ILE A 39 10.45 -19.05 -2.44
C ILE A 39 10.58 -20.26 -1.50
N GLU A 40 11.03 -21.41 -2.02
CA GLU A 40 11.13 -22.68 -1.27
C GLU A 40 12.57 -23.05 -0.88
N GLY A 41 13.56 -22.36 -1.45
CA GLY A 41 14.99 -22.65 -1.27
C GLY A 41 15.59 -23.43 -2.44
N ALA A 42 16.92 -23.56 -2.46
CA ALA A 42 17.67 -24.23 -3.54
C ALA A 42 17.31 -23.74 -4.96
N GLY A 43 17.00 -22.45 -5.11
CA GLY A 43 16.60 -21.85 -6.38
C GLY A 43 15.18 -22.16 -6.85
N LYS A 44 14.37 -22.88 -6.05
CA LYS A 44 12.99 -23.25 -6.39
C LYS A 44 11.97 -22.23 -5.88
N ARG A 45 10.88 -22.11 -6.64
CA ARG A 45 9.68 -21.35 -6.29
C ARG A 45 8.44 -22.22 -6.47
N GLY A 46 7.42 -21.97 -5.65
CA GLY A 46 6.08 -22.49 -5.82
C GLY A 46 5.39 -21.90 -7.06
N LYS A 47 4.15 -22.33 -7.30
CA LYS A 47 3.36 -21.91 -8.47
C LYS A 47 3.08 -20.39 -8.44
N ALA A 48 3.53 -19.68 -9.47
CA ALA A 48 3.13 -18.31 -9.74
C ALA A 48 1.65 -18.26 -10.16
N LEU A 49 0.95 -17.21 -9.76
CA LEU A 49 -0.43 -16.97 -10.16
C LEU A 49 -0.45 -15.92 -11.27
N THR A 50 -1.14 -16.24 -12.36
CA THR A 50 -1.37 -15.39 -13.52
C THR A 50 -2.83 -15.56 -13.90
N ALA A 51 -3.55 -14.44 -14.05
CA ALA A 51 -4.91 -14.43 -14.59
C ALA A 51 -4.86 -14.35 -16.12
N ASP A 52 -5.76 -15.05 -16.80
CA ASP A 52 -5.79 -15.03 -18.27
C ASP A 52 -6.09 -13.64 -18.81
N TYR A 53 -7.04 -12.96 -18.15
CA TYR A 53 -7.42 -11.58 -18.42
C TYR A 53 -7.75 -10.80 -17.15
N VAL A 54 -7.30 -9.54 -17.12
CA VAL A 54 -7.85 -8.51 -16.26
C VAL A 54 -8.38 -7.37 -17.12
N LEU A 55 -9.65 -7.01 -16.89
CA LEU A 55 -10.34 -5.95 -17.62
C LEU A 55 -10.18 -4.64 -16.84
N GLU A 56 -9.56 -3.65 -17.48
CA GLU A 56 -9.23 -2.35 -16.87
C GLU A 56 -9.98 -1.24 -17.62
N TYR A 57 -10.65 -0.35 -16.89
CA TYR A 57 -11.32 0.83 -17.45
C TYR A 57 -11.05 2.05 -16.57
N ARG A 58 -10.67 3.17 -17.21
CA ARG A 58 -10.25 4.41 -16.51
C ARG A 58 -9.17 4.11 -15.46
N ASN A 59 -8.13 3.38 -15.89
CA ASN A 59 -7.02 2.92 -15.06
C ASN A 59 -7.43 2.17 -13.77
N THR A 60 -8.64 1.59 -13.73
CA THR A 60 -9.18 0.83 -12.60
C THR A 60 -9.49 -0.59 -13.07
N LYS A 61 -9.08 -1.60 -12.29
CA LYS A 61 -9.35 -3.00 -12.62
C LYS A 61 -10.77 -3.37 -12.19
N LEU A 62 -11.60 -3.80 -13.13
CA LEU A 62 -13.04 -4.04 -12.89
C LEU A 62 -13.43 -5.51 -12.95
N ALA A 63 -12.68 -6.34 -13.67
CA ALA A 63 -12.98 -7.77 -13.74
C ALA A 63 -11.77 -8.67 -13.98
N VAL A 64 -11.89 -9.93 -13.55
CA VAL A 64 -11.02 -11.04 -13.92
C VAL A 64 -11.78 -11.98 -14.84
N VAL A 65 -11.16 -12.48 -15.91
CA VAL A 65 -11.73 -13.54 -16.76
C VAL A 65 -10.74 -14.70 -16.82
N GLU A 66 -11.21 -15.89 -16.45
CA GLU A 66 -10.48 -17.15 -16.60
C GLU A 66 -11.02 -17.93 -17.78
N ALA A 67 -10.13 -18.24 -18.71
CA ALA A 67 -10.41 -19.01 -19.89
C ALA A 67 -10.14 -20.50 -19.65
N LYS A 68 -10.81 -21.33 -20.44
CA LYS A 68 -10.56 -22.76 -20.57
C LYS A 68 -10.63 -23.15 -22.04
N ALA A 69 -10.03 -24.28 -22.39
CA ALA A 69 -10.14 -24.84 -23.74
C ALA A 69 -11.61 -25.11 -24.11
N TRP A 70 -11.93 -24.96 -25.40
CA TRP A 70 -13.28 -25.08 -25.97
C TRP A 70 -14.10 -26.30 -25.51
N ASN A 71 -13.44 -27.44 -25.29
CA ASN A 71 -14.10 -28.70 -24.92
C ASN A 71 -14.27 -28.89 -23.41
N LYS A 72 -13.85 -27.92 -22.59
CA LYS A 72 -14.03 -27.96 -21.14
C LYS A 72 -15.40 -27.45 -20.72
N PRO A 73 -15.93 -27.91 -19.57
CA PRO A 73 -17.14 -27.33 -18.99
C PRO A 73 -16.98 -25.83 -18.74
N LEU A 74 -18.04 -25.06 -19.00
CA LEU A 74 -18.07 -23.61 -18.79
C LEU A 74 -17.66 -23.21 -17.36
N THR A 75 -18.05 -24.01 -16.36
CA THR A 75 -17.79 -23.72 -14.95
C THR A 75 -16.41 -24.19 -14.47
N GLU A 76 -15.58 -24.83 -15.30
CA GLU A 76 -14.27 -25.38 -14.89
C GLU A 76 -13.34 -24.29 -14.33
N GLY A 77 -13.43 -23.06 -14.83
CA GLY A 77 -12.62 -21.92 -14.36
C GLY A 77 -13.19 -21.16 -13.16
N VAL A 78 -14.39 -21.46 -12.66
CA VAL A 78 -15.10 -20.62 -11.67
C VAL A 78 -14.31 -20.46 -10.37
N GLY A 79 -13.77 -21.55 -9.82
CA GLY A 79 -12.97 -21.49 -8.58
C GLY A 79 -11.74 -20.60 -8.75
N GLN A 80 -11.02 -20.75 -9.86
CA GLN A 80 -9.85 -19.95 -10.18
C GLN A 80 -10.18 -18.47 -10.37
N ALA A 81 -11.28 -18.16 -11.06
CA ALA A 81 -11.75 -16.80 -11.27
C ALA A 81 -12.08 -16.11 -9.94
N LYS A 82 -12.76 -16.81 -9.02
CA LYS A 82 -13.06 -16.31 -7.67
C LYS A 82 -11.80 -16.07 -6.85
N ASP A 83 -10.87 -17.02 -6.86
CA ASP A 83 -9.60 -16.92 -6.13
C ASP A 83 -8.81 -15.68 -6.58
N TYR A 84 -8.69 -15.48 -7.90
CA TYR A 84 -7.98 -14.34 -8.46
C TYR A 84 -8.70 -13.02 -8.22
N SER A 85 -10.04 -12.99 -8.36
CA SER A 85 -10.85 -11.81 -8.05
C SER A 85 -10.71 -11.40 -6.60
N GLY A 86 -10.76 -12.35 -5.66
CA GLY A 86 -10.54 -12.11 -4.24
C GLY A 86 -9.13 -11.58 -3.95
N LYS A 87 -8.11 -12.14 -4.59
CA LYS A 87 -6.71 -11.73 -4.41
C LYS A 87 -6.45 -10.33 -4.95
N LEU A 88 -7.03 -9.98 -6.10
CA LEU A 88 -6.93 -8.66 -6.72
C LEU A 88 -7.91 -7.63 -6.13
N ALA A 89 -8.77 -8.04 -5.19
CA ALA A 89 -9.87 -7.25 -4.65
C ALA A 89 -10.80 -6.65 -5.73
N ILE A 90 -11.01 -7.41 -6.80
CA ILE A 90 -11.90 -7.07 -7.90
C ILE A 90 -13.28 -7.68 -7.65
N ARG A 91 -14.34 -6.93 -7.98
CA ARG A 91 -15.72 -7.36 -7.72
C ARG A 91 -16.24 -8.41 -8.70
N PHE A 92 -15.93 -8.29 -9.99
CA PHE A 92 -16.50 -9.16 -11.00
C PHE A 92 -15.51 -10.22 -11.48
N ALA A 93 -15.94 -11.47 -11.45
CA ALA A 93 -15.17 -12.60 -11.96
C ALA A 93 -15.96 -13.33 -13.06
N TYR A 94 -15.27 -13.81 -14.07
CA TYR A 94 -15.87 -14.55 -15.18
C TYR A 94 -15.09 -15.82 -15.46
N ALA A 95 -15.81 -16.91 -15.75
CA ALA A 95 -15.24 -18.11 -16.34
C ALA A 95 -15.82 -18.31 -17.75
N THR A 96 -15.01 -18.72 -18.70
CA THR A 96 -15.43 -18.95 -20.08
C THR A 96 -14.65 -20.08 -20.73
N ASN A 97 -15.30 -20.82 -21.63
CA ASN A 97 -14.68 -21.78 -22.54
C ASN A 97 -14.81 -21.34 -24.01
N GLY A 98 -15.12 -20.05 -24.26
CA GLY A 98 -15.40 -19.50 -25.59
C GLY A 98 -16.81 -19.77 -26.14
N GLN A 99 -17.55 -20.75 -25.60
CA GLN A 99 -18.93 -21.05 -25.99
C GLN A 99 -19.96 -20.29 -25.15
N GLY A 100 -19.63 -20.02 -23.89
CA GLY A 100 -20.49 -19.30 -22.96
C GLY A 100 -19.66 -18.49 -21.96
N ILE A 101 -20.36 -17.72 -21.12
CA ILE A 101 -19.76 -16.86 -20.09
C ILE A 101 -20.51 -17.14 -18.79
N TYR A 102 -19.79 -17.48 -17.73
CA TYR A 102 -20.34 -17.61 -16.40
C TYR A 102 -19.84 -16.45 -15.54
N GLY A 103 -20.73 -15.55 -15.15
CA GLY A 103 -20.43 -14.35 -14.38
C GLY A 103 -20.69 -14.53 -12.90
N ILE A 104 -19.81 -13.95 -12.09
CA ILE A 104 -19.83 -13.96 -10.62
C ILE A 104 -19.67 -12.53 -10.14
N ASP A 105 -20.62 -12.06 -9.33
CA ASP A 105 -20.49 -10.83 -8.55
C ASP A 105 -20.02 -11.20 -7.13
N MET A 106 -18.74 -10.94 -6.84
CA MET A 106 -18.10 -11.30 -5.57
C MET A 106 -18.67 -10.54 -4.37
N GLU A 107 -19.37 -9.42 -4.59
CA GLU A 107 -19.99 -8.63 -3.54
C GLU A 107 -21.40 -9.12 -3.21
N SER A 108 -22.25 -9.33 -4.22
CA SER A 108 -23.64 -9.79 -4.00
C SER A 108 -23.77 -11.31 -3.89
N GLY A 109 -22.78 -12.07 -4.32
CA GLY A 109 -22.81 -13.53 -4.40
C GLY A 109 -23.68 -14.08 -5.55
N VAL A 110 -24.20 -13.21 -6.42
CA VAL A 110 -25.00 -13.62 -7.58
C VAL A 110 -24.09 -14.22 -8.65
N GLU A 111 -24.48 -15.39 -9.14
CA GLU A 111 -23.78 -16.14 -10.18
C GLU A 111 -24.76 -16.61 -11.25
N ALA A 112 -24.41 -16.41 -12.52
CA ALA A 112 -25.27 -16.80 -13.64
C ALA A 112 -24.49 -16.93 -14.95
N GLU A 113 -25.05 -17.71 -15.88
CA GLU A 113 -24.65 -17.63 -17.28
C GLU A 113 -25.08 -16.29 -17.89
N LEU A 114 -24.21 -15.70 -18.69
CA LEU A 114 -24.43 -14.42 -19.35
C LEU A 114 -24.42 -14.61 -20.86
N ALA A 115 -25.30 -13.87 -21.55
CA ALA A 115 -25.32 -13.86 -23.00
C ALA A 115 -24.09 -13.16 -23.60
N ASN A 116 -23.60 -12.09 -22.95
CA ASN A 116 -22.46 -11.29 -23.40
C ASN A 116 -21.67 -10.77 -22.19
N TYR A 117 -20.41 -10.40 -22.41
CA TYR A 117 -19.65 -9.63 -21.41
C TYR A 117 -20.30 -8.27 -21.21
N PRO A 118 -20.40 -7.78 -19.96
CA PRO A 118 -20.80 -6.40 -19.73
C PRO A 118 -19.74 -5.44 -20.29
N SER A 119 -20.20 -4.30 -20.79
CA SER A 119 -19.36 -3.23 -21.29
C SER A 119 -18.55 -2.55 -20.18
N PRO A 120 -17.47 -1.82 -20.52
CA PRO A 120 -16.71 -1.05 -19.54
C PRO A 120 -17.56 -0.08 -18.70
N ASP A 121 -18.50 0.64 -19.32
CA ASP A 121 -19.38 1.59 -18.64
C ASP A 121 -20.40 0.89 -17.72
N GLU A 122 -20.93 -0.27 -18.13
CA GLU A 122 -21.82 -1.08 -17.29
C GLU A 122 -21.10 -1.61 -16.05
N LEU A 123 -19.87 -2.14 -16.19
CA LEU A 123 -19.09 -2.59 -15.02
C LEU A 123 -18.68 -1.43 -14.13
N TRP A 124 -18.37 -0.26 -14.70
CA TRP A 124 -18.09 0.95 -13.93
C TRP A 124 -19.30 1.33 -13.08
N ALA A 125 -20.46 1.48 -13.70
CA ALA A 125 -21.70 1.87 -13.01
C ALA A 125 -22.12 0.86 -11.94
N ARG A 126 -21.92 -0.45 -12.19
CA ARG A 126 -22.23 -1.50 -11.21
C ARG A 126 -21.25 -1.51 -10.03
N THR A 127 -19.95 -1.32 -10.28
CA THR A 127 -18.92 -1.22 -9.24
C THR A 127 -19.15 0.02 -8.38
N PHE A 128 -19.57 1.12 -9.01
CA PHE A 128 -19.61 2.45 -8.42
C PHE A 128 -21.01 3.06 -8.50
N ALA A 129 -21.96 2.43 -7.78
CA ALA A 129 -23.36 2.85 -7.80
C ALA A 129 -23.58 4.32 -7.39
N SER A 130 -22.80 4.81 -6.42
CA SER A 130 -22.79 6.22 -6.03
C SER A 130 -21.75 6.98 -6.85
N GLN A 131 -22.18 8.08 -7.48
CA GLN A 131 -21.27 8.99 -8.15
C GLN A 131 -20.34 9.66 -7.12
N ASN A 132 -19.04 9.70 -7.43
CA ASN A 132 -18.05 10.39 -6.63
C ASN A 132 -17.05 11.05 -7.58
N ILE A 133 -17.08 12.39 -7.65
CA ILE A 133 -16.26 13.16 -8.59
C ILE A 133 -14.76 12.96 -8.37
N TRP A 134 -14.33 12.76 -7.13
CA TRP A 134 -12.91 12.58 -6.81
C TRP A 134 -12.41 11.19 -7.19
N ARG A 135 -13.21 10.15 -6.94
CA ARG A 135 -12.91 8.81 -7.46
C ARG A 135 -12.71 8.87 -8.97
N ASP A 136 -13.62 9.51 -9.69
CA ASP A 136 -13.55 9.59 -11.15
C ASP A 136 -12.33 10.42 -11.59
N ARG A 137 -12.03 11.56 -10.95
CA ARG A 137 -10.79 12.34 -11.20
C ARG A 137 -9.51 11.56 -10.90
N PHE A 138 -9.49 10.74 -9.85
CA PHE A 138 -8.35 9.88 -9.52
C PHE A 138 -8.17 8.76 -10.54
N ALA A 139 -9.26 8.22 -11.09
CA ALA A 139 -9.23 7.18 -12.09
C ALA A 139 -8.64 7.66 -13.43
N GLU A 140 -8.91 8.91 -13.82
CA GLU A 140 -8.37 9.51 -15.05
C GLU A 140 -6.84 9.67 -15.03
N VAL A 141 -6.22 9.84 -13.86
CA VAL A 141 -4.76 9.98 -13.73
C VAL A 141 -4.11 8.58 -13.78
N PRO A 142 -3.34 8.18 -14.79
CA PRO A 142 -2.64 6.89 -14.77
C PRO A 142 -1.53 6.87 -13.70
N PHE A 143 -1.13 5.68 -13.28
CA PHE A 143 0.11 5.53 -12.51
C PHE A 143 1.32 5.93 -13.34
N GLU A 144 2.29 6.56 -12.69
CA GLU A 144 3.59 6.84 -13.30
C GLU A 144 4.44 5.58 -13.26
N ASP A 145 4.74 5.02 -14.43
CA ASP A 145 5.43 3.73 -14.57
C ASP A 145 6.90 3.86 -15.01
N ARG A 146 7.42 5.09 -15.13
CA ARG A 146 8.77 5.42 -15.59
C ARG A 146 9.14 4.72 -16.90
N GLY A 147 8.23 4.72 -17.87
CA GLY A 147 8.42 4.03 -19.14
C GLY A 147 8.33 2.51 -19.00
N GLY A 148 7.51 2.03 -18.07
CA GLY A 148 7.23 0.60 -17.85
C GLY A 148 8.16 -0.14 -16.88
N TYR A 149 9.21 0.48 -16.35
CA TYR A 149 10.12 -0.16 -15.37
C TYR A 149 9.57 -0.14 -13.94
N PHE A 150 8.62 0.75 -13.65
CA PHE A 150 8.08 1.00 -12.31
C PHE A 150 6.65 0.48 -12.20
N GLN A 151 6.47 -0.81 -12.49
CA GLN A 151 5.17 -1.47 -12.38
C GLN A 151 4.81 -1.80 -10.93
N SER A 152 3.55 -1.57 -10.60
CA SER A 152 2.99 -1.93 -9.31
C SER A 152 2.74 -3.43 -9.20
N ARG A 153 2.82 -3.92 -7.97
CA ARG A 153 2.31 -5.24 -7.57
C ARG A 153 0.84 -5.11 -7.19
N TYR A 154 0.07 -6.19 -7.32
CA TYR A 154 -1.38 -6.15 -7.09
C TYR A 154 -1.77 -5.54 -5.72
N TYR A 155 -1.06 -5.88 -4.64
CA TYR A 155 -1.37 -5.37 -3.31
C TYR A 155 -1.03 -3.88 -3.16
N GLN A 156 -0.10 -3.35 -3.96
CA GLN A 156 0.19 -1.91 -4.00
C GLN A 156 -0.96 -1.17 -4.66
N ASP A 157 -1.53 -1.72 -5.74
CA ASP A 157 -2.72 -1.17 -6.39
C ASP A 157 -3.89 -1.09 -5.40
N ILE A 158 -4.17 -2.21 -4.72
CA ILE A 158 -5.24 -2.26 -3.70
C ILE A 158 -4.98 -1.23 -2.60
N ALA A 159 -3.75 -1.13 -2.08
CA ALA A 159 -3.41 -0.14 -1.05
C ALA A 159 -3.67 1.30 -1.53
N ILE A 160 -3.27 1.62 -2.75
CA ILE A 160 -3.46 2.95 -3.35
C ILE A 160 -4.95 3.23 -3.56
N GLU A 161 -5.69 2.30 -4.16
CA GLU A 161 -7.13 2.42 -4.41
C GLU A 161 -7.93 2.61 -3.12
N ARG A 162 -7.60 1.86 -2.05
CA ARG A 162 -8.27 1.97 -0.75
C ARG A 162 -8.01 3.32 -0.07
N VAL A 163 -6.80 3.85 -0.18
CA VAL A 163 -6.49 5.19 0.35
C VAL A 163 -7.21 6.27 -0.47
N LEU A 164 -7.20 6.18 -1.80
CA LEU A 164 -7.90 7.15 -2.66
C LEU A 164 -9.41 7.12 -2.42
N ALA A 165 -10.01 5.94 -2.23
CA ALA A 165 -11.41 5.80 -1.85
C ALA A 165 -11.68 6.46 -0.49
N ALA A 166 -10.85 6.20 0.53
CA ALA A 166 -10.98 6.85 1.84
C ALA A 166 -10.87 8.39 1.77
N ILE A 167 -9.97 8.92 0.94
CA ILE A 167 -9.86 10.36 0.67
C ILE A 167 -11.12 10.90 -0.02
N ALA A 168 -11.62 10.18 -1.01
CA ALA A 168 -12.84 10.55 -1.74
C ALA A 168 -14.09 10.48 -0.86
N ASP A 169 -14.08 9.66 0.20
CA ASP A 169 -15.10 9.54 1.24
C ASP A 169 -14.84 10.46 2.44
N HIS A 170 -13.95 11.46 2.28
CA HIS A 170 -13.64 12.49 3.26
C HIS A 170 -13.04 12.00 4.58
N GLN A 171 -12.40 10.83 4.59
CA GLN A 171 -11.67 10.37 5.77
C GLN A 171 -10.41 11.20 5.98
N SER A 172 -10.27 11.78 7.17
CA SER A 172 -9.14 12.65 7.51
C SER A 172 -7.95 11.90 8.10
N ARG A 173 -8.12 10.64 8.53
CA ARG A 173 -7.06 9.80 9.09
C ARG A 173 -7.17 8.40 8.50
N ILE A 174 -6.08 7.94 7.90
CA ILE A 174 -6.01 6.72 7.11
C ILE A 174 -4.75 5.96 7.51
N LEU A 175 -4.83 4.64 7.64
CA LEU A 175 -3.70 3.78 7.99
C LEU A 175 -3.50 2.67 6.97
N LEU A 176 -2.24 2.45 6.58
CA LEU A 176 -1.79 1.27 5.84
C LEU A 176 -0.78 0.49 6.67
N THR A 177 -1.01 -0.82 6.81
CA THR A 177 -0.09 -1.74 7.48
C THR A 177 0.58 -2.64 6.44
N LEU A 178 1.84 -2.35 6.13
CA LEU A 178 2.58 -2.95 5.02
C LEU A 178 3.94 -3.46 5.50
N ALA A 179 4.19 -4.77 5.42
CA ALA A 179 5.45 -5.35 5.84
C ALA A 179 6.67 -4.67 5.17
N THR A 180 7.79 -4.57 5.89
CA THR A 180 9.02 -3.96 5.35
C THR A 180 9.48 -4.67 4.06
N GLY A 181 9.89 -3.90 3.05
CA GLY A 181 10.29 -4.43 1.74
C GLY A 181 9.15 -4.61 0.74
N THR A 182 7.91 -4.24 1.09
CA THR A 182 6.74 -4.31 0.19
C THR A 182 6.53 -3.04 -0.66
N GLY A 183 7.40 -2.04 -0.50
CA GLY A 183 7.37 -0.82 -1.32
C GLY A 183 6.47 0.29 -0.80
N LYS A 184 6.52 0.61 0.49
CA LYS A 184 5.79 1.76 1.07
C LYS A 184 6.06 3.07 0.33
N THR A 185 7.32 3.34 -0.02
CA THR A 185 7.72 4.53 -0.79
C THR A 185 7.09 4.56 -2.19
N PHE A 186 6.92 3.39 -2.85
CA PHE A 186 6.21 3.29 -4.13
C PHE A 186 4.74 3.71 -3.98
N ILE A 187 4.07 3.19 -2.94
CA ILE A 187 2.67 3.52 -2.66
C ILE A 187 2.51 5.00 -2.34
N ALA A 188 3.36 5.56 -1.48
CA ALA A 188 3.37 6.99 -1.17
C ALA A 188 3.58 7.86 -2.41
N PHE A 189 4.49 7.46 -3.30
CA PHE A 189 4.74 8.12 -4.57
C PHE A 189 3.50 8.12 -5.48
N GLN A 190 2.88 6.96 -5.71
CA GLN A 190 1.70 6.88 -6.58
C GLN A 190 0.50 7.62 -6.00
N LEU A 191 0.33 7.62 -4.68
CA LEU A 191 -0.70 8.42 -4.01
C LEU A 191 -0.46 9.91 -4.22
N ALA A 192 0.75 10.39 -3.96
CA ALA A 192 1.10 11.78 -4.21
C ALA A 192 0.93 12.15 -5.70
N TRP A 193 1.23 11.23 -6.61
CA TRP A 193 1.08 11.42 -8.06
C TRP A 193 -0.38 11.61 -8.44
N LYS A 194 -1.25 10.69 -7.99
CA LYS A 194 -2.70 10.76 -8.18
C LYS A 194 -3.28 12.06 -7.62
N LEU A 195 -2.91 12.45 -6.40
CA LEU A 195 -3.39 13.70 -5.78
C LEU A 195 -2.88 14.95 -6.52
N PHE A 196 -1.61 14.96 -6.91
CA PHE A 196 -0.97 16.11 -7.57
C PHE A 196 -1.55 16.37 -8.97
N HIS A 197 -1.66 15.32 -9.80
CA HIS A 197 -2.13 15.45 -11.17
C HIS A 197 -3.65 15.58 -11.28
N SER A 198 -4.42 15.06 -10.31
CA SER A 198 -5.85 15.36 -10.18
C SER A 198 -6.11 16.75 -9.56
N ARG A 199 -5.05 17.44 -9.12
CA ARG A 199 -5.11 18.74 -8.42
C ARG A 199 -5.98 18.71 -7.17
N TRP A 200 -6.05 17.55 -6.51
CA TRP A 200 -6.80 17.41 -5.26
C TRP A 200 -6.27 18.36 -4.19
N ASN A 201 -7.17 19.00 -3.44
CA ASN A 201 -6.82 19.87 -2.33
C ASN A 201 -8.02 20.05 -1.40
N LEU A 202 -7.79 20.31 -0.11
CA LEU A 202 -8.84 20.40 0.92
C LEU A 202 -9.77 21.59 0.74
N ARG A 203 -9.39 22.61 -0.03
CA ARG A 203 -10.25 23.77 -0.28
C ARG A 203 -11.36 23.44 -1.28
N ASP A 204 -11.06 22.58 -2.26
CA ASP A 204 -11.95 22.26 -3.36
C ASP A 204 -12.53 20.83 -3.28
N TRP A 205 -12.07 19.99 -2.35
CA TRP A 205 -12.51 18.59 -2.26
C TRP A 205 -14.02 18.37 -2.02
N GLN A 206 -14.73 19.38 -1.54
CA GLN A 206 -16.19 19.34 -1.33
C GLN A 206 -16.96 20.09 -2.42
N ARG A 207 -16.26 20.56 -3.46
CA ARG A 207 -16.83 21.35 -4.55
C ARG A 207 -16.84 20.53 -5.83
N GLU A 208 -17.87 20.72 -6.64
CA GLU A 208 -17.96 20.08 -7.96
C GLU A 208 -17.22 20.86 -9.07
N ALA A 209 -16.67 22.04 -8.74
CA ALA A 209 -15.95 22.89 -9.67
C ALA A 209 -14.53 22.39 -9.96
N GLU A 210 -13.90 22.94 -11.02
CA GLU A 210 -12.50 22.64 -11.32
C GLU A 210 -11.56 23.05 -10.17
N PRO A 211 -10.61 22.17 -9.76
CA PRO A 211 -9.72 22.45 -8.66
C PRO A 211 -8.84 23.67 -8.92
N SER A 212 -8.80 24.59 -7.96
CA SER A 212 -8.11 25.87 -8.07
C SER A 212 -6.59 25.75 -8.01
N ARG A 213 -6.04 24.76 -7.30
CA ARG A 213 -4.59 24.58 -7.12
C ARG A 213 -4.20 23.11 -6.95
N ARG A 214 -2.91 22.82 -7.05
CA ARG A 214 -2.32 21.54 -6.68
C ARG A 214 -2.29 21.37 -5.14
N PRO A 215 -2.23 20.12 -4.63
CA PRO A 215 -2.08 19.86 -3.21
C PRO A 215 -0.72 20.33 -2.70
N ARG A 216 -0.66 20.60 -1.39
CA ARG A 216 0.57 20.63 -0.60
C ARG A 216 0.61 19.36 0.25
N ILE A 217 1.55 18.49 -0.06
CA ILE A 217 1.73 17.17 0.55
C ILE A 217 3.01 17.21 1.37
N LEU A 218 2.93 16.88 2.65
CA LEU A 218 4.09 16.72 3.52
C LEU A 218 4.43 15.25 3.70
N PHE A 219 5.64 14.84 3.37
CA PHE A 219 6.19 13.54 3.67
C PHE A 219 7.10 13.63 4.91
N LEU A 220 6.68 12.97 5.99
CA LEU A 220 7.40 12.88 7.25
C LEU A 220 8.03 11.50 7.40
N ALA A 221 9.34 11.48 7.68
CA ALA A 221 10.08 10.27 8.02
C ALA A 221 10.80 10.40 9.36
N ASP A 222 11.24 9.26 9.89
CA ASP A 222 12.02 9.21 11.13
C ASP A 222 13.47 9.72 10.95
N ARG A 223 14.11 9.41 9.80
CA ARG A 223 15.54 9.64 9.59
C ARG A 223 15.85 10.36 8.28
N ASN A 224 16.90 11.19 8.29
CA ASN A 224 17.30 11.97 7.11
C ASN A 224 17.58 11.08 5.88
N ILE A 225 18.15 9.90 6.08
CA ILE A 225 18.40 8.93 4.99
C ILE A 225 17.07 8.51 4.33
N LEU A 226 16.03 8.25 5.11
CA LEU A 226 14.71 7.86 4.60
C LEU A 226 14.02 9.03 3.89
N ALA A 227 14.06 10.24 4.47
CA ALA A 227 13.53 11.43 3.82
C ALA A 227 14.24 11.74 2.50
N ASN A 228 15.56 11.57 2.43
CA ASN A 228 16.33 11.79 1.20
C ASN A 228 16.04 10.70 0.15
N GLN A 229 15.89 9.45 0.57
CA GLN A 229 15.46 8.36 -0.33
C GLN A 229 14.07 8.63 -0.92
N ALA A 230 13.12 9.07 -0.08
CA ALA A 230 11.80 9.46 -0.55
C ALA A 230 11.87 10.66 -1.51
N PHE A 231 12.59 11.73 -1.17
CA PHE A 231 12.79 12.89 -2.03
C PHE A 231 13.31 12.50 -3.42
N ASN A 232 14.35 11.65 -3.48
CA ASN A 232 14.92 11.18 -4.74
C ASN A 232 13.98 10.24 -5.52
N ALA A 233 13.19 9.42 -4.82
CA ALA A 233 12.19 8.56 -5.45
C ALA A 233 11.06 9.36 -6.13
N PHE A 234 10.91 10.64 -5.79
CA PHE A 234 9.90 11.54 -6.34
C PHE A 234 10.44 12.40 -7.49
N SER A 235 11.60 12.07 -8.07
CA SER A 235 12.22 12.83 -9.17
C SER A 235 11.39 12.91 -10.47
N ALA A 236 10.30 12.15 -10.60
CA ALA A 236 9.38 12.25 -11.74
C ALA A 236 8.46 13.47 -11.67
N PHE A 237 8.30 14.08 -10.49
CA PHE A 237 7.59 15.35 -10.35
C PHE A 237 8.45 16.51 -10.87
N PRO A 238 7.84 17.64 -11.29
CA PRO A 238 8.57 18.85 -11.61
C PRO A 238 9.50 19.28 -10.46
N GLU A 239 10.73 19.70 -10.78
CA GLU A 239 11.72 20.07 -9.76
C GLU A 239 11.24 21.20 -8.84
N ASP A 240 10.50 22.17 -9.39
CA ASP A 240 9.90 23.29 -8.65
C ASP A 240 8.74 22.88 -7.73
N ALA A 241 8.24 21.65 -7.87
CA ALA A 241 7.24 21.09 -6.98
C ALA A 241 7.85 20.43 -5.73
N LEU A 242 9.12 20.00 -5.80
CA LEU A 242 9.79 19.23 -4.74
C LEU A 242 10.58 20.14 -3.79
N VAL A 243 10.35 19.99 -2.48
CA VAL A 243 11.00 20.78 -1.45
C VAL A 243 11.58 19.88 -0.37
N ARG A 244 12.89 19.90 -0.20
CA ARG A 244 13.54 19.32 0.98
C ARG A 244 13.64 20.40 2.07
N ILE A 245 12.99 20.19 3.21
CA ILE A 245 13.09 21.10 4.35
C ILE A 245 14.35 20.73 5.15
N ASP A 246 15.42 21.50 4.98
CA ASP A 246 16.71 21.32 5.65
C ASP A 246 16.98 22.46 6.66
N PRO A 247 17.39 22.17 7.91
CA PRO A 247 17.74 23.20 8.89
C PRO A 247 18.82 24.18 8.43
N ALA A 248 19.79 23.73 7.64
CA ALA A 248 20.88 24.59 7.15
C ALA A 248 20.34 25.63 6.16
N ASP A 249 19.43 25.22 5.27
CA ASP A 249 18.78 26.12 4.33
C ASP A 249 17.87 27.12 5.04
N ILE A 250 17.13 26.68 6.06
CA ILE A 250 16.29 27.57 6.88
C ILE A 250 17.16 28.61 7.59
N ARG A 251 18.28 28.21 8.22
CA ARG A 251 19.20 29.16 8.88
C ARG A 251 19.79 30.17 7.90
N LYS A 252 20.12 29.73 6.68
CA LYS A 252 20.66 30.60 5.63
C LYS A 252 19.63 31.60 5.10
N GLN A 253 18.37 31.18 4.96
CA GLN A 253 17.30 32.00 4.37
C GLN A 253 16.49 32.77 5.42
N GLY A 254 16.59 32.41 6.70
CA GLY A 254 15.83 32.99 7.80
C GLY A 254 14.34 32.65 7.80
N ARG A 255 13.90 31.67 6.99
CA ARG A 255 12.50 31.27 6.87
C ARG A 255 12.34 29.86 6.32
N VAL A 256 11.23 29.23 6.63
CA VAL A 256 10.84 27.95 6.03
C VAL A 256 10.42 28.09 4.55
N PRO A 257 10.73 27.10 3.69
CA PRO A 257 10.33 27.15 2.29
C PRO A 257 8.82 26.94 2.13
N LYS A 258 8.15 27.80 1.36
CA LYS A 258 6.68 27.73 1.13
C LYS A 258 6.30 27.53 -0.35
N ASN A 259 7.29 27.54 -1.23
CA ASN A 259 7.11 27.40 -2.68
C ASN A 259 7.33 25.94 -3.06
N GLY A 260 6.26 25.24 -3.42
CA GLY A 260 6.30 23.82 -3.79
C GLY A 260 4.94 23.15 -3.56
N SER A 261 4.89 21.85 -3.85
CA SER A 261 3.71 21.02 -3.64
C SER A 261 4.03 19.76 -2.83
N LEU A 262 5.27 19.27 -2.84
CA LEU A 262 5.68 18.09 -2.10
C LEU A 262 6.87 18.45 -1.20
N PHE A 263 6.68 18.33 0.10
CA PHE A 263 7.62 18.75 1.12
C PHE A 263 8.14 17.53 1.86
N PHE A 264 9.45 17.43 2.03
CA PHE A 264 10.11 16.28 2.63
C PHE A 264 10.92 16.72 3.84
N THR A 265 10.64 16.13 4.99
CA THR A 265 11.38 16.40 6.22
C THR A 265 11.33 15.23 7.18
N ILE A 266 12.01 15.39 8.31
CA ILE A 266 11.95 14.45 9.42
C ILE A 266 11.37 15.14 10.64
N PHE A 267 10.78 14.35 11.55
CA PHE A 267 10.19 14.88 12.78
C PHE A 267 11.15 15.79 13.55
N GLN A 268 12.38 15.31 13.79
CA GLN A 268 13.39 16.06 14.53
C GLN A 268 13.71 17.43 13.89
N THR A 269 13.84 17.48 12.57
CA THR A 269 14.05 18.73 11.84
C THR A 269 12.85 19.65 12.03
N PHE A 270 11.64 19.15 11.83
CA PHE A 270 10.44 19.97 11.83
C PHE A 270 10.09 20.54 13.21
N MET A 271 10.52 19.84 14.27
CA MET A 271 10.40 20.28 15.65
C MET A 271 11.56 21.15 16.14
N SER A 272 12.67 21.18 15.40
CA SER A 272 13.77 22.09 15.69
C SER A 272 13.46 23.49 15.17
N GLY A 273 14.06 24.51 15.77
CA GLY A 273 13.92 25.90 15.34
C GLY A 273 14.02 26.87 16.53
N GLN A 274 13.92 28.16 16.22
CA GLN A 274 13.90 29.23 17.21
C GLN A 274 12.90 30.30 16.78
N ASP A 275 12.26 30.95 17.75
CA ASP A 275 11.45 32.15 17.50
C ASP A 275 12.33 33.41 17.29
N ALA A 276 11.69 34.57 17.11
CA ALA A 276 12.38 35.83 16.88
C ALA A 276 13.27 36.26 18.07
N GLU A 277 12.95 35.77 19.27
CA GLU A 277 13.67 36.00 20.53
C GLU A 277 14.75 34.93 20.80
N GLY A 278 14.97 34.01 19.87
CA GLY A 278 15.96 32.94 19.97
C GLY A 278 15.56 31.79 20.89
N GLN A 279 14.32 31.75 21.38
CA GLN A 279 13.81 30.66 22.21
C GLN A 279 13.44 29.45 21.34
N PRO A 280 13.55 28.21 21.86
CA PRO A 280 13.18 27.01 21.10
C PRO A 280 11.73 27.05 20.63
N ALA A 281 11.53 27.02 19.31
CA ALA A 281 10.23 26.97 18.67
C ALA A 281 10.30 26.07 17.42
N PRO A 282 9.28 25.25 17.14
CA PRO A 282 9.35 24.32 16.02
C PRO A 282 9.20 25.04 14.66
N TYR A 283 9.99 24.67 13.67
CA TYR A 283 9.86 25.20 12.30
C TYR A 283 8.45 25.01 11.70
N PHE A 284 7.70 23.99 12.12
CA PHE A 284 6.34 23.81 11.62
C PHE A 284 5.39 24.97 11.98
N GLY A 285 5.67 25.72 13.05
CA GLY A 285 4.88 26.88 13.47
C GLY A 285 4.91 28.05 12.46
N ASP A 286 5.92 28.09 11.58
CA ASP A 286 6.02 29.12 10.53
C ASP A 286 5.07 28.86 9.35
N TYR A 287 4.43 27.69 9.29
CA TYR A 287 3.39 27.36 8.31
C TYR A 287 2.01 27.57 8.93
N PRO A 288 1.02 28.11 8.19
CA PRO A 288 -0.37 28.10 8.63
C PRO A 288 -0.86 26.66 8.96
N PRO A 289 -1.77 26.48 9.94
CA PRO A 289 -2.38 25.18 10.26
C PRO A 289 -3.05 24.49 9.05
N ASP A 290 -3.59 25.25 8.10
CA ASP A 290 -4.24 24.77 6.88
C ASP A 290 -3.30 24.75 5.66
N PHE A 291 -1.99 24.84 5.87
CA PHE A 291 -1.02 24.91 4.78
C PHE A 291 -0.96 23.62 3.95
N PHE A 292 -0.96 22.46 4.60
CA PHE A 292 -0.91 21.15 3.95
C PHE A 292 -2.30 20.58 3.73
N ASP A 293 -2.52 19.97 2.57
CA ASP A 293 -3.75 19.23 2.26
C ASP A 293 -3.64 17.77 2.71
N CYS A 294 -2.44 17.19 2.63
CA CYS A 294 -2.17 15.81 2.99
C CYS A 294 -0.80 15.69 3.67
N ILE A 295 -0.72 14.82 4.68
CA ILE A 295 0.51 14.44 5.38
C ILE A 295 0.66 12.93 5.28
N ILE A 296 1.75 12.48 4.67
CA ILE A 296 2.13 11.07 4.59
C ILE A 296 3.25 10.82 5.62
N ILE A 297 3.07 9.83 6.46
CA ILE A 297 3.97 9.52 7.56
C ILE A 297 4.52 8.12 7.40
N ASP A 298 5.82 8.02 7.15
CA ASP A 298 6.51 6.73 7.12
C ASP A 298 6.92 6.28 8.52
N GLU A 299 6.68 5.00 8.81
CA GLU A 299 6.91 4.37 10.12
C GLU A 299 6.20 5.07 11.29
N CYS A 300 4.90 5.34 11.15
CA CYS A 300 4.06 6.06 12.12
C CYS A 300 3.87 5.35 13.48
N HIS A 301 4.63 4.28 13.77
CA HIS A 301 4.64 3.52 15.03
C HIS A 301 5.89 3.74 15.89
N ARG A 302 6.93 4.44 15.39
CA ARG A 302 8.26 4.49 16.03
C ARG A 302 8.43 5.57 17.10
N GLY A 303 7.35 6.06 17.70
CA GLY A 303 7.47 6.95 18.86
C GLY A 303 7.59 6.14 20.15
N GLY A 304 8.64 6.31 20.94
CA GLY A 304 8.51 6.08 22.39
C GLY A 304 7.54 7.10 23.00
N ALA A 305 7.11 6.96 24.25
CA ALA A 305 6.12 7.86 24.86
C ALA A 305 6.41 9.38 24.71
N ASN A 306 7.69 9.78 24.68
CA ASN A 306 8.09 11.17 24.41
C ASN A 306 8.03 11.53 22.90
N ASP A 307 8.44 10.61 22.01
CA ASP A 307 8.39 10.81 20.56
C ASP A 307 6.96 10.74 20.00
N GLU A 308 6.04 10.04 20.69
CA GLU A 308 4.63 9.99 20.35
C GLU A 308 3.92 11.34 20.55
N SER A 309 4.26 12.05 21.62
CA SER A 309 3.73 13.40 21.87
C SER A 309 4.16 14.39 20.78
N ASN A 310 5.36 14.18 20.24
CA ASN A 310 6.03 15.02 19.27
C ASN A 310 5.40 14.94 17.87
N TRP A 311 5.19 13.74 17.31
CA TRP A 311 4.51 13.63 16.00
C TRP A 311 3.02 13.95 16.09
N ARG A 312 2.33 13.58 17.18
CA ARG A 312 0.93 13.95 17.41
C ARG A 312 0.77 15.48 17.44
N GLY A 313 1.73 16.20 18.00
CA GLY A 313 1.74 17.67 17.99
C GLY A 313 1.74 18.26 16.58
N ILE A 314 2.59 17.75 15.69
CA ILE A 314 2.64 18.16 14.27
C ILE A 314 1.29 17.88 13.59
N LEU A 315 0.75 16.67 13.76
CA LEU A 315 -0.50 16.30 13.10
C LEU A 315 -1.72 17.04 13.66
N ALA A 316 -1.74 17.34 14.95
CA ALA A 316 -2.78 18.15 15.57
C ALA A 316 -2.70 19.59 15.07
N TYR A 317 -1.48 20.15 14.94
CA TYR A 317 -1.27 21.50 14.42
C TYR A 317 -1.78 21.65 12.99
N PHE A 318 -1.49 20.67 12.13
CA PHE A 318 -1.94 20.70 10.74
C PHE A 318 -3.33 20.11 10.51
N ALA A 319 -4.15 19.91 11.54
CA ALA A 319 -5.57 19.66 11.31
C ALA A 319 -6.16 20.92 10.62
N PRO A 320 -6.67 20.81 9.37
CA PRO A 320 -7.50 19.72 8.84
C PRO A 320 -6.87 18.80 7.78
N ALA A 321 -5.55 18.84 7.55
CA ALA A 321 -4.84 17.99 6.59
C ALA A 321 -5.27 16.51 6.69
N VAL A 322 -5.45 15.84 5.55
CA VAL A 322 -5.61 14.37 5.55
C VAL A 322 -4.31 13.73 6.00
N GLN A 323 -4.38 12.77 6.90
CA GLN A 323 -3.21 12.15 7.52
C GLN A 323 -3.16 10.66 7.16
N LEU A 324 -2.15 10.28 6.39
CA LEU A 324 -1.88 8.90 5.99
C LEU A 324 -0.69 8.35 6.79
N GLY A 325 -0.96 7.43 7.70
CA GLY A 325 0.05 6.63 8.39
C GLY A 325 0.45 5.40 7.57
N LEU A 326 1.75 5.18 7.41
CA LEU A 326 2.32 3.95 6.87
C LEU A 326 3.11 3.24 7.97
N THR A 327 2.81 1.98 8.23
CA THR A 327 3.51 1.19 9.26
C THR A 327 3.82 -0.23 8.79
N ALA A 328 4.96 -0.78 9.21
CA ALA A 328 5.26 -2.19 9.03
C ALA A 328 4.76 -3.10 10.17
N THR A 329 4.35 -2.53 11.29
CA THR A 329 3.97 -3.29 12.48
C THR A 329 2.44 -3.44 12.59
N PRO A 330 1.92 -4.68 12.61
CA PRO A 330 0.50 -4.90 12.91
C PRO A 330 0.19 -4.49 14.36
N LYS A 331 -1.10 -4.33 14.67
CA LYS A 331 -1.58 -3.96 16.00
C LYS A 331 -1.07 -4.95 17.06
N ARG A 332 -0.40 -4.42 18.08
CA ARG A 332 0.20 -5.09 19.23
C ARG A 332 0.04 -4.19 20.45
N LYS A 333 0.36 -4.71 21.65
CA LYS A 333 0.21 -3.97 22.91
C LYS A 333 1.04 -2.68 22.96
N ASP A 334 2.17 -2.66 22.26
CA ASP A 334 3.16 -1.57 22.21
C ASP A 334 2.85 -0.49 21.16
N ASN A 335 1.88 -0.69 20.26
CA ASN A 335 1.52 0.30 19.23
C ASN A 335 0.00 0.59 19.15
N VAL A 336 -0.73 0.29 20.24
CA VAL A 336 -2.19 0.50 20.34
C VAL A 336 -2.56 1.94 20.02
N ASP A 337 -1.75 2.89 20.48
CA ASP A 337 -1.92 4.33 20.29
C ASP A 337 -1.91 4.78 18.83
N THR A 338 -1.16 4.11 17.95
CA THR A 338 -1.16 4.39 16.52
C THR A 338 -2.51 4.01 15.90
N TYR A 339 -2.99 2.81 16.21
CA TYR A 339 -4.28 2.31 15.73
C TYR A 339 -5.46 3.05 16.38
N GLN A 340 -5.30 3.57 17.60
CA GLN A 340 -6.30 4.43 18.23
C GLN A 340 -6.37 5.80 17.53
N TYR A 341 -5.23 6.35 17.11
CA TYR A 341 -5.19 7.65 16.45
C TYR A 341 -5.75 7.60 15.01
N PHE A 342 -5.27 6.64 14.20
CA PHE A 342 -5.66 6.51 12.80
C PHE A 342 -6.91 5.65 12.56
N GLY A 343 -7.27 4.79 13.51
CA GLY A 343 -8.32 3.79 13.32
C GLY A 343 -7.80 2.48 12.71
N GLU A 344 -8.75 1.65 12.27
CA GLU A 344 -8.41 0.39 11.60
C GLU A 344 -7.81 0.65 10.21
N PRO A 345 -6.79 -0.13 9.80
CA PRO A 345 -6.12 0.08 8.53
C PRO A 345 -7.07 -0.20 7.36
N VAL A 346 -7.04 0.66 6.35
CA VAL A 346 -7.83 0.48 5.12
C VAL A 346 -7.31 -0.67 4.26
N PHE A 347 -6.05 -1.07 4.49
CA PHE A 347 -5.47 -2.26 3.90
C PHE A 347 -4.28 -2.77 4.72
N VAL A 348 -4.13 -4.11 4.77
CA VAL A 348 -3.04 -4.80 5.44
C VAL A 348 -2.38 -5.77 4.46
N TYR A 349 -1.06 -5.69 4.32
CA TYR A 349 -0.27 -6.66 3.58
C TYR A 349 0.88 -7.18 4.45
N SER A 350 0.73 -8.41 4.93
CA SER A 350 1.58 -8.96 5.97
C SER A 350 2.89 -9.55 5.44
N LEU A 351 3.84 -9.80 6.36
CA LEU A 351 5.06 -10.54 6.04
C LEU A 351 4.75 -11.95 5.54
N LYS A 352 3.72 -12.59 6.09
CA LYS A 352 3.25 -13.92 5.68
C LYS A 352 2.78 -13.90 4.23
N ASP A 353 1.98 -12.90 3.85
CA ASP A 353 1.47 -12.76 2.48
C ASP A 353 2.61 -12.47 1.50
N GLY A 354 3.50 -11.53 1.86
CA GLY A 354 4.71 -11.24 1.07
C GLY A 354 5.59 -12.46 0.80
N ILE A 355 5.77 -13.34 1.80
CA ILE A 355 6.53 -14.59 1.64
C ILE A 355 5.78 -15.59 0.75
N ASN A 356 4.48 -15.81 1.00
CA ASN A 356 3.66 -16.77 0.25
C ASN A 356 3.49 -16.37 -1.22
N ASP A 357 3.44 -15.07 -1.50
CA ASP A 357 3.34 -14.54 -2.86
C ASP A 357 4.69 -14.49 -3.58
N GLY A 358 5.80 -14.77 -2.88
CA GLY A 358 7.15 -14.78 -3.46
C GLY A 358 7.80 -13.42 -3.64
N PHE A 359 7.24 -12.38 -3.00
CA PHE A 359 7.76 -11.01 -3.03
C PHE A 359 8.74 -10.72 -1.89
N LEU A 360 8.67 -11.47 -0.79
CA LEU A 360 9.60 -11.40 0.35
C LEU A 360 10.30 -12.74 0.55
N THR A 361 11.54 -12.67 1.03
CA THR A 361 12.36 -13.85 1.28
C THR A 361 11.96 -14.52 2.60
N PRO A 362 11.73 -15.84 2.63
CA PRO A 362 11.54 -16.56 3.89
C PRO A 362 12.83 -16.53 4.70
N PHE A 363 12.72 -16.54 6.03
CA PHE A 363 13.86 -16.54 6.93
C PHE A 363 13.82 -17.74 7.88
N ARG A 364 14.99 -18.12 8.39
CA ARG A 364 15.13 -19.10 9.47
C ARG A 364 15.65 -18.37 10.70
N VAL A 365 14.95 -18.51 11.81
CA VAL A 365 15.41 -17.98 13.09
C VAL A 365 16.31 -19.04 13.72
N LYS A 366 17.59 -18.72 13.90
CA LYS A 366 18.49 -19.50 14.75
C LYS A 366 18.51 -18.84 16.13
N GLN A 367 17.76 -19.42 17.06
CA GLN A 367 17.80 -18.96 18.45
C GLN A 367 19.11 -19.45 19.07
N ILE A 368 19.84 -18.53 19.68
CA ILE A 368 21.08 -18.82 20.42
C ILE A 368 20.83 -18.30 21.82
N ALA A 369 20.77 -19.22 22.78
CA ALA A 369 20.74 -18.89 24.19
C ALA A 369 22.17 -18.98 24.75
N THR A 370 22.54 -18.02 25.60
CA THR A 370 23.76 -18.07 26.39
C THR A 370 23.45 -18.79 27.71
N THR A 371 24.47 -19.40 28.31
CA THR A 371 24.36 -20.07 29.61
C THR A 371 24.52 -19.11 30.80
N LEU A 372 24.46 -17.80 30.56
CA LEU A 372 24.68 -16.76 31.59
C LEU A 372 23.45 -16.56 32.47
N ASP A 373 22.27 -16.50 31.84
CA ASP A 373 20.99 -16.33 32.56
C ASP A 373 20.31 -17.69 32.77
N GLU A 374 20.50 -18.54 31.76
CA GLU A 374 19.86 -19.81 31.40
C GLU A 374 20.74 -21.06 31.38
N TYR A 375 20.91 -21.88 32.41
CA TYR A 375 21.78 -23.07 32.31
C TYR A 375 21.07 -24.40 32.58
N VAL A 376 21.36 -25.38 31.72
CA VAL A 376 20.91 -26.78 31.88
C VAL A 376 22.17 -27.61 31.93
N TYR A 377 22.31 -28.39 33.00
CA TYR A 377 23.45 -29.29 33.16
C TYR A 377 23.55 -30.28 32.00
N THR A 378 24.76 -30.43 31.46
CA THR A 378 25.08 -31.47 30.48
C THR A 378 26.13 -32.43 31.04
N PRO A 379 26.16 -33.71 30.62
CA PRO A 379 27.13 -34.69 31.11
C PRO A 379 28.61 -34.32 30.89
N ASP A 380 28.88 -33.35 30.02
CA ASP A 380 30.23 -32.84 29.75
C ASP A 380 30.70 -31.81 30.81
N ASP A 381 29.80 -31.38 31.71
CA ASP A 381 30.11 -30.40 32.74
C ASP A 381 30.70 -31.04 34.01
N THR A 382 31.68 -30.35 34.61
CA THR A 382 32.32 -30.79 35.87
C THR A 382 31.51 -30.30 37.08
N LEU A 383 30.90 -31.22 37.82
CA LEU A 383 30.25 -30.90 39.09
C LEU A 383 31.30 -30.73 40.19
N VAL A 384 31.38 -29.52 40.77
CA VAL A 384 32.29 -29.23 41.89
C VAL A 384 31.65 -29.62 43.23
N GLU A 385 30.37 -29.25 43.44
CA GLU A 385 29.60 -29.56 44.66
C GLU A 385 28.08 -29.55 44.40
N GLY A 386 27.29 -30.20 45.27
CA GLY A 386 25.82 -30.25 45.20
C GLY A 386 25.24 -31.49 44.53
N GLU A 387 23.91 -31.56 44.41
CA GLU A 387 23.20 -32.59 43.64
C GLU A 387 22.59 -31.97 42.38
N ILE A 388 22.71 -32.68 41.25
CA ILE A 388 22.15 -32.24 39.98
C ILE A 388 20.76 -32.85 39.79
N GLU A 389 19.80 -32.01 39.42
CA GLU A 389 18.51 -32.46 38.91
C GLU A 389 18.58 -32.54 37.38
N ALA A 390 18.54 -33.76 36.84
CA ALA A 390 18.64 -33.98 35.39
C ALA A 390 17.51 -33.27 34.63
N GLY A 391 17.87 -32.43 33.65
CA GLY A 391 16.92 -31.67 32.84
C GLY A 391 16.36 -30.42 33.52
N LYS A 392 16.80 -30.08 34.74
CA LYS A 392 16.45 -28.82 35.37
C LYS A 392 17.09 -27.66 34.61
N ARG A 393 16.26 -26.65 34.33
CA ARG A 393 16.71 -25.34 33.86
C ARG A 393 16.93 -24.48 35.09
N TYR A 394 18.19 -24.17 35.33
CA TYR A 394 18.61 -23.30 36.41
C TYR A 394 18.62 -21.86 35.86
N GLU A 395 18.01 -20.94 36.58
CA GLU A 395 17.82 -19.54 36.20
C GLU A 395 18.68 -18.61 37.09
N GLU A 396 18.70 -17.30 36.82
CA GLU A 396 19.53 -16.33 37.56
C GLU A 396 19.40 -16.44 39.10
N ALA A 397 18.18 -16.72 39.60
CA ALA A 397 17.90 -16.90 41.01
C ALA A 397 18.58 -18.15 41.63
N ASP A 398 19.00 -19.12 40.82
CA ASP A 398 19.70 -20.33 41.25
C ASP A 398 21.21 -20.12 41.39
N PHE A 399 21.82 -19.26 40.57
CA PHE A 399 23.29 -19.04 40.58
C PHE A 399 23.73 -17.78 41.34
N ASN A 400 22.88 -16.76 41.48
CA ASN A 400 23.22 -15.49 42.16
C ASN A 400 22.80 -15.46 43.64
N LYS A 401 22.90 -16.59 44.35
CA LYS A 401 22.72 -16.64 45.81
C LYS A 401 24.06 -16.32 46.49
N ILE A 402 24.34 -15.04 46.71
CA ILE A 402 25.40 -14.61 47.64
C ILE A 402 24.87 -14.65 49.06
#